data_AF-A0A2V6MGA5-F1
#
_entry.id   AF-A0A2V6MGA5-F1
#
_cell.length_a   1.000
_cell.length_b   1.000
_cell.length_c   1.000
_cell.angle_alpha   90.00
_cell.angle_beta   90.00
_cell.angle_gamma   90.00
#
_symmetry.space_group_name_H-M   'P 1'
#
loop_
_entity.id
_entity.type
_entity.pdbx_description
1 polymer ?
#
loop_
_entity_poly.entity_id
_entity_poly.type
_entity_poly.pdbx_seq_one_letter_code
_entity_poly.pdbx_strand_id
1 'polypeptide(L)'
;MSKSDLGLRRVAPAVWWYGLSILSVAICTAVTFPLQDFGVRVSLFFPAVLLATWFGGTGPGLFAVLLSTLSINFFFTEPFFAFEFSVRDVPTTVAFLFSALVISSWSSARKRNENRLRKSESELRQARNELEAKVEERTAKLSRANEELHREIIERENAEQKLRHSEAFLTEGQRISHTGSWSWNVSSGKVAWSEEHFRIFGFDPDKTDPSFQLFLEKVHPEDRLFIERSLNEAVRQRTGFDIEFRIALADGSIKYVQEVGRPGLGPSGEVDSYTGTTVDISERQRGEALFAGEKRLLEMIATGVALEQILNVLCQIIEEYRPGTLASVLLLRPDGVHLESIAGPSLPKGWRQEMEKLPIGPCAGSCGTAAYRGSAVIVSDIATDPLWDVPEHRAAALSHGLRASWSNPILSSEGKVLGTFCIYERETRSPNPHDLEVIEKATYLARVAIERDRAETDLRTSEEKYRDLINASPDATRLISQKNATCLRIGSIN
;
A
#
# COMPACT_ATOMS: atom_id res chain seq x y z
N MET A 1 34.10 -37.13 44.32
CA MET A 1 33.90 -38.35 45.15
C MET A 1 34.72 -39.49 44.56
N SER A 2 35.65 -39.98 45.37
CA SER A 2 36.38 -41.26 45.35
C SER A 2 36.93 -41.83 44.02
N LYS A 3 38.19 -41.48 43.72
CA LYS A 3 39.14 -42.33 42.98
C LYS A 3 39.95 -43.15 44.00
N SER A 4 39.36 -44.19 44.59
CA SER A 4 40.13 -45.06 45.50
C SER A 4 39.54 -46.46 45.65
N ASP A 5 39.15 -47.12 44.56
CA ASP A 5 38.72 -48.54 44.65
C ASP A 5 39.09 -49.44 43.46
N LEU A 6 39.98 -49.00 42.56
CA LEU A 6 40.53 -49.85 41.50
C LEU A 6 42.05 -49.91 41.58
N GLY A 7 42.57 -50.79 42.43
CA GLY A 7 44.02 -50.98 42.54
C GLY A 7 44.50 -52.19 43.35
N LEU A 8 43.62 -53.09 43.78
CA LEU A 8 44.01 -54.27 44.56
C LEU A 8 43.42 -55.56 43.98
N ARG A 9 43.49 -55.72 42.66
CA ARG A 9 43.75 -57.08 42.13
C ARG A 9 45.23 -57.33 42.32
N ARG A 10 45.60 -57.79 43.52
CA ARG A 10 46.85 -58.55 43.69
C ARG A 10 46.82 -59.59 42.58
N VAL A 11 47.71 -59.42 41.61
CA VAL A 11 48.14 -60.54 40.77
C VAL A 11 48.66 -61.53 41.80
N ALA A 12 47.79 -62.44 42.25
CA ALA A 12 48.23 -63.52 43.12
C ALA A 12 49.41 -64.14 42.36
N PRO A 13 50.62 -64.17 42.96
CA PRO A 13 51.80 -64.69 42.28
C PRO A 13 51.40 -66.02 41.64
N ALA A 14 51.75 -66.28 40.39
CA ALA A 14 51.31 -67.50 39.69
C ALA A 14 51.45 -68.75 40.58
N VAL A 15 52.49 -68.77 41.42
CA VAL A 15 52.77 -69.68 42.54
C VAL A 15 51.56 -70.02 43.43
N TRP A 16 50.72 -69.06 43.81
CA TRP A 16 49.53 -69.28 44.64
C TRP A 16 48.51 -70.21 43.98
N TRP A 17 48.33 -70.10 42.66
CA TRP A 17 47.39 -70.95 41.93
C TRP A 17 47.92 -72.37 41.72
N TYR A 18 49.22 -72.52 41.56
CA TYR A 18 49.87 -73.84 41.61
C TYR A 18 49.80 -74.45 43.02
N GLY A 19 49.94 -73.64 44.07
CA GLY A 19 49.73 -74.06 45.46
C GLY A 19 48.30 -74.55 45.73
N LEU A 20 47.29 -73.84 45.21
CA LEU A 20 45.89 -74.27 45.29
C LEU A 20 45.66 -75.62 44.58
N SER A 21 46.35 -75.84 43.46
CA SER A 21 46.29 -77.10 42.70
C SER A 21 46.84 -78.27 43.52
N ILE A 22 47.99 -78.07 44.19
CA ILE A 22 48.59 -79.07 45.09
C ILE A 22 47.66 -79.38 46.26
N LEU A 23 47.17 -78.34 46.94
CA LEU A 23 46.30 -78.49 48.10
C LEU A 23 45.01 -79.22 47.74
N SER A 24 44.38 -78.85 46.63
CA SER A 24 43.14 -79.48 46.18
C SER A 24 43.32 -80.97 45.85
N VAL A 25 44.41 -81.33 45.17
CA VAL A 25 44.71 -82.74 44.84
C VAL A 25 45.08 -83.54 46.10
N ALA A 26 45.81 -82.93 47.05
CA ALA A 26 46.14 -83.56 48.32
C ALA A 26 44.89 -83.86 49.15
N ILE A 27 43.95 -82.91 49.25
CA ILE A 27 42.65 -83.10 49.93
C ILE A 27 41.86 -84.23 49.25
N CYS A 28 41.77 -84.22 47.92
CA CYS A 28 41.08 -85.28 47.18
C CYS A 28 41.71 -86.65 47.41
N THR A 29 43.03 -86.73 47.45
CA THR A 29 43.75 -87.98 47.75
C THR A 29 43.40 -88.49 49.15
N ALA A 30 43.44 -87.63 50.17
CA ALA A 30 43.13 -87.99 51.55
C ALA A 30 41.66 -88.44 51.75
N VAL A 31 40.71 -87.81 51.05
CA VAL A 31 39.28 -88.17 51.13
C VAL A 31 38.95 -89.43 50.34
N THR A 32 39.62 -89.66 49.20
CA THR A 32 39.37 -90.85 48.37
C THR A 32 39.94 -92.12 49.00
N PHE A 33 41.02 -92.01 49.78
CA PHE A 33 41.71 -93.13 50.42
C PHE A 33 40.79 -94.06 51.24
N PRO A 34 39.94 -93.59 52.17
CA PRO A 34 39.01 -94.44 52.91
C PRO A 34 37.78 -94.90 52.09
N LEU A 35 37.51 -94.28 50.94
CA LEU A 35 36.34 -94.58 50.09
C LEU A 35 36.63 -95.65 49.02
N GLN A 36 37.87 -96.15 48.98
CA GLN A 36 38.32 -97.12 47.99
C GLN A 36 37.55 -98.44 48.07
N ASP A 37 37.16 -98.86 49.29
CA ASP A 37 36.35 -100.07 49.53
C ASP A 37 34.94 -99.99 48.92
N PHE A 38 34.46 -98.78 48.64
CA PHE A 38 33.16 -98.52 48.01
C PHE A 38 33.25 -98.35 46.49
N GLY A 39 34.41 -98.65 45.88
CA GLY A 39 34.61 -98.61 44.42
C GLY A 39 34.85 -97.22 43.82
N VAL A 40 35.02 -96.18 44.65
CA VAL A 40 35.31 -94.81 44.19
C VAL A 40 36.82 -94.62 44.10
N ARG A 41 37.36 -94.57 42.87
CA ARG A 41 38.82 -94.44 42.64
C ARG A 41 39.26 -93.11 42.03
N VAL A 42 38.44 -92.49 41.18
CA VAL A 42 38.85 -91.36 40.33
C VAL A 42 37.93 -90.13 40.42
N SER A 43 36.66 -90.33 40.78
CA SER A 43 35.60 -89.31 40.66
C SER A 43 35.86 -88.03 41.45
N LEU A 44 36.57 -88.11 42.59
CA LEU A 44 36.84 -86.96 43.46
C LEU A 44 37.99 -86.07 42.96
N PHE A 45 38.76 -86.50 41.96
CA PHE A 45 39.83 -85.69 41.38
C PHE A 45 39.34 -84.71 40.28
N PHE A 46 38.15 -84.92 39.71
CA PHE A 46 37.58 -84.00 38.72
C PHE A 46 37.25 -82.59 39.28
N PRO A 47 36.62 -82.45 40.47
CA PRO A 47 36.42 -81.14 41.09
C PRO A 47 37.72 -80.38 41.36
N ALA A 48 38.81 -81.09 41.72
CA ALA A 48 40.12 -80.47 41.95
C ALA A 48 40.70 -79.85 40.67
N VAL A 49 40.65 -80.60 39.56
CA VAL A 49 41.06 -80.10 38.24
C VAL A 49 40.17 -78.94 37.78
N LEU A 50 38.86 -79.01 38.02
CA LEU A 50 37.91 -77.94 37.71
C LEU A 50 38.22 -76.65 38.49
N LEU A 51 38.47 -76.74 39.79
CA LEU A 51 38.79 -75.58 40.62
C LEU A 51 40.15 -74.96 40.22
N ALA A 52 41.17 -75.79 39.98
CA ALA A 52 42.48 -75.34 39.54
C ALA A 52 42.44 -74.64 38.16
N THR A 53 41.70 -75.21 37.19
CA THR A 53 41.51 -74.61 35.86
C THR A 53 40.68 -73.32 35.92
N TRP A 54 39.62 -73.28 36.73
CA TRP A 54 38.70 -72.15 36.84
C TRP A 54 39.39 -70.89 37.39
N PHE A 55 40.14 -71.04 38.48
CA PHE A 55 40.78 -69.91 39.15
C PHE A 55 42.22 -69.65 38.68
N GLY A 56 42.99 -70.71 38.42
CA GLY A 56 44.41 -70.63 38.04
C GLY A 56 44.68 -70.56 36.54
N GLY A 57 43.71 -70.91 35.69
CA GLY A 57 43.88 -70.99 34.23
C GLY A 57 44.53 -72.30 33.77
N THR A 58 45.00 -72.34 32.51
CA THR A 58 45.48 -73.57 31.86
C THR A 58 46.69 -74.19 32.54
N GLY A 59 47.65 -73.38 33.00
CA GLY A 59 48.89 -73.86 33.63
C GLY A 59 48.66 -74.63 34.93
N PRO A 60 48.09 -74.02 35.98
CA PRO A 60 47.73 -74.69 37.23
C PRO A 60 46.74 -75.84 37.03
N GLY A 61 45.79 -75.68 36.09
CA GLY A 61 44.87 -76.73 35.71
C GLY A 61 45.54 -78.00 35.17
N LEU A 62 46.44 -77.87 34.18
CA LEU A 62 47.23 -78.99 33.65
C LEU A 62 48.14 -79.60 34.72
N PHE A 63 48.67 -78.77 35.60
CA PHE A 63 49.47 -79.23 36.73
C PHE A 63 48.65 -80.07 37.72
N ALA A 64 47.41 -79.66 38.04
CA ALA A 64 46.49 -80.44 38.85
C ALA A 64 46.13 -81.79 38.21
N VAL A 65 46.00 -81.84 36.87
CA VAL A 65 45.76 -83.09 36.12
C VAL A 65 46.95 -84.04 36.25
N LEU A 66 48.16 -83.53 36.09
CA LEU A 66 49.39 -84.31 36.23
C LEU A 66 49.54 -84.85 37.66
N LEU A 67 49.32 -83.99 38.67
CA LEU A 67 49.39 -84.38 40.07
C LEU A 67 48.30 -85.38 40.46
N SER A 68 47.09 -85.22 39.93
CA SER A 68 45.97 -86.16 40.12
C SER A 68 46.26 -87.50 39.47
N THR A 69 46.84 -87.51 38.26
CA THR A 69 47.20 -88.75 37.55
C THR A 69 48.27 -89.53 38.30
N LEU A 70 49.31 -88.83 38.78
CA LEU A 70 50.34 -89.43 39.62
C LEU A 70 49.77 -89.97 40.94
N SER A 71 48.88 -89.22 41.58
CA SER A 71 48.23 -89.64 42.83
C SER A 71 47.33 -90.87 42.64
N ILE A 72 46.51 -90.88 41.58
CA ILE A 72 45.65 -92.01 41.21
C ILE A 72 46.50 -93.27 40.95
N ASN A 73 47.59 -93.13 40.18
CA ASN A 73 48.47 -94.24 39.84
C ASN A 73 49.25 -94.80 41.04
N PHE A 74 49.65 -93.94 41.97
CA PHE A 74 50.44 -94.38 43.12
C PHE A 74 49.60 -95.00 44.24
N PHE A 75 48.43 -94.41 44.53
CA PHE A 75 47.62 -94.81 45.70
C PHE A 75 46.45 -95.73 45.36
N PHE A 76 45.91 -95.68 44.13
CA PHE A 76 44.60 -96.27 43.82
C PHE A 76 44.60 -97.32 42.70
N THR A 77 45.76 -97.63 42.11
CA THR A 77 45.95 -98.73 41.15
C THR A 77 46.86 -99.81 41.74
N GLU A 78 46.59 -101.08 41.41
CA GLU A 78 47.39 -102.21 41.90
C GLU A 78 48.63 -102.44 41.03
N PRO A 79 49.82 -102.71 41.62
CA PRO A 79 50.10 -102.80 43.06
C PRO A 79 50.14 -101.44 43.77
N PHE A 80 49.48 -101.35 44.93
CA PHE A 80 49.42 -100.10 45.71
C PHE A 80 50.81 -99.65 46.19
N PHE A 81 51.03 -98.34 46.23
CA PHE A 81 52.28 -97.70 46.66
C PHE A 81 53.50 -98.01 45.77
N ALA A 82 53.26 -98.45 44.54
CA ALA A 82 54.29 -98.68 43.54
C ALA A 82 53.87 -98.06 42.20
N PHE A 83 54.85 -97.52 41.45
CA PHE A 83 54.63 -97.02 40.09
C PHE A 83 54.73 -98.16 39.08
N GLU A 84 53.81 -99.11 39.13
CA GLU A 84 53.68 -100.18 38.13
C GLU A 84 52.36 -100.05 37.37
N PHE A 85 52.44 -100.09 36.03
CA PHE A 85 51.27 -99.92 35.17
C PHE A 85 50.62 -101.28 34.87
N SER A 86 49.46 -101.53 35.48
CA SER A 86 48.59 -102.64 35.09
C SER A 86 47.77 -102.28 33.85
N VAL A 87 47.71 -103.19 32.87
CA VAL A 87 46.93 -103.01 31.63
C VAL A 87 45.44 -102.79 31.92
N ARG A 88 44.96 -103.26 33.08
CA ARG A 88 43.56 -103.15 33.51
C ARG A 88 43.13 -101.72 33.85
N ASP A 89 44.06 -100.86 34.24
CA ASP A 89 43.76 -99.49 34.73
C ASP A 89 43.97 -98.41 33.64
N VAL A 90 44.60 -98.77 32.52
CA VAL A 90 44.82 -97.90 31.36
C VAL A 90 43.54 -97.20 30.87
N PRO A 91 42.37 -97.86 30.72
CA PRO A 91 41.16 -97.20 30.23
C PRO A 91 40.70 -96.06 31.15
N THR A 92 40.83 -96.23 32.46
CA THR A 92 40.39 -95.25 33.46
C THR A 92 41.32 -94.04 33.47
N THR A 93 42.64 -94.25 33.38
CA THR A 93 43.62 -93.17 33.27
C THR A 93 43.46 -92.39 31.98
N VAL A 94 43.23 -93.07 30.85
CA VAL A 94 42.96 -92.42 29.55
C VAL A 94 41.67 -91.61 29.59
N ALA A 95 40.59 -92.16 30.17
CA ALA A 95 39.31 -91.46 30.32
C ALA A 95 39.44 -90.21 31.21
N PHE A 96 40.24 -90.28 32.28
CA PHE A 96 40.52 -89.13 33.15
C PHE A 96 41.30 -88.03 32.41
N LEU A 97 42.39 -88.38 31.73
CA LEU A 97 43.20 -87.42 30.96
C LEU A 97 42.39 -86.75 29.84
N PHE A 98 41.56 -87.52 29.13
CA PHE A 98 40.68 -86.99 28.09
C PHE A 98 39.65 -86.01 28.67
N SER A 99 38.96 -86.39 29.74
CA SER A 99 37.95 -85.54 30.40
C SER A 99 38.58 -84.26 30.98
N ALA A 100 39.77 -84.37 31.56
CA ALA A 100 40.54 -83.25 32.07
C ALA A 100 40.98 -82.25 30.98
N LEU A 101 41.42 -82.76 29.81
CA LEU A 101 41.76 -81.93 28.65
C LEU A 101 40.53 -81.20 28.11
N VAL A 102 39.38 -81.87 28.03
CA VAL A 102 38.10 -81.26 27.60
C VAL A 102 37.70 -80.13 28.55
N ILE A 103 37.78 -80.34 29.87
CA ILE A 103 37.47 -79.34 30.90
C ILE A 103 38.40 -78.12 30.80
N SER A 104 39.71 -78.35 30.65
CA SER A 104 40.71 -77.28 30.52
C SER A 104 40.55 -76.48 29.22
N SER A 105 40.26 -77.17 28.11
CA SER A 105 39.99 -76.54 26.81
C SER A 105 38.70 -75.72 26.84
N TRP A 106 37.62 -76.26 27.41
CA TRP A 106 36.31 -75.61 27.51
C TRP A 106 36.33 -74.37 28.40
N SER A 107 36.93 -74.44 29.59
CA SER A 107 37.08 -73.28 30.49
C SER A 107 37.91 -72.15 29.85
N SER A 108 38.95 -72.50 29.09
CA SER A 108 39.81 -71.54 28.38
C SER A 108 39.14 -70.95 27.15
N ALA A 109 38.33 -71.73 26.43
CA ALA A 109 37.51 -71.24 25.31
C ALA A 109 36.44 -70.27 25.82
N ARG A 110 35.78 -70.60 26.93
CA ARG A 110 34.79 -69.74 27.60
C ARG A 110 35.39 -68.39 28.01
N LYS A 111 36.54 -68.39 28.71
CA LYS A 111 37.21 -67.16 29.15
C LYS A 111 37.67 -66.28 27.98
N ARG A 112 38.11 -66.89 26.88
CA ARG A 112 38.44 -66.17 25.63
C ARG A 112 37.20 -65.53 25.00
N ASN A 113 36.07 -66.22 24.99
CA ASN A 113 34.81 -65.70 24.47
C ASN A 113 34.28 -64.55 25.34
N GLU A 114 34.34 -64.66 26.66
CA GLU A 114 33.94 -63.57 27.57
C GLU A 114 34.79 -62.31 27.37
N ASN A 115 36.11 -62.45 27.17
CA ASN A 115 36.98 -61.32 26.88
C ASN A 115 36.71 -60.68 25.51
N ARG A 116 36.41 -61.50 24.48
CA ARG A 116 36.01 -61.00 23.16
C ARG A 116 34.70 -60.22 23.23
N LEU A 117 33.72 -60.75 23.96
CA LEU A 117 32.41 -60.11 24.15
C LEU A 117 32.57 -58.74 24.82
N ARG A 118 33.38 -58.66 25.88
CA ARG A 118 33.67 -57.39 26.57
C ARG A 118 34.37 -56.38 25.66
N LYS A 119 35.29 -56.84 24.82
CA LYS A 119 35.98 -55.97 23.87
C LYS A 119 35.02 -55.41 22.81
N SER A 120 34.20 -56.27 22.20
CA SER A 120 33.18 -55.83 21.23
C SER A 120 32.14 -54.91 21.87
N GLU A 121 31.72 -55.19 23.11
CA GLU A 121 30.81 -54.30 23.84
C GLU A 121 31.44 -52.93 24.10
N SER A 122 32.73 -52.87 24.43
CA SER A 122 33.44 -51.60 24.63
C SER A 122 33.59 -50.79 23.32
N GLU A 123 33.91 -51.47 22.22
CA GLU A 123 34.02 -50.84 20.89
C GLU A 123 32.66 -50.32 20.41
N LEU A 124 31.60 -51.12 20.57
CA LEU A 124 30.23 -50.72 20.24
C LEU A 124 29.77 -49.54 21.10
N ARG A 125 30.08 -49.54 22.41
CA ARG A 125 29.77 -48.40 23.28
C ARG A 125 30.52 -47.15 22.85
N GLN A 126 31.79 -47.26 22.49
CA GLN A 126 32.58 -46.12 22.04
C GLN A 126 32.05 -45.55 20.72
N ALA A 127 31.79 -46.41 19.72
CA ALA A 127 31.23 -45.98 18.44
C ALA A 127 29.83 -45.37 18.59
N ARG A 128 29.00 -45.95 19.46
CA ARG A 128 27.68 -45.40 19.80
C ARG A 128 27.80 -44.02 20.43
N ASN A 129 28.65 -43.86 21.45
CA ASN A 129 28.85 -42.57 22.11
C ASN A 129 29.40 -41.51 21.15
N GLU A 130 30.32 -41.89 20.25
CA GLU A 130 30.84 -40.98 19.22
C GLU A 130 29.75 -40.57 18.21
N LEU A 131 28.90 -41.52 17.81
CA LEU A 131 27.78 -41.22 16.91
C LEU A 131 26.74 -40.34 17.60
N GLU A 132 26.38 -40.61 18.85
CA GLU A 132 25.48 -39.78 19.66
C GLU A 132 26.02 -38.36 19.78
N ALA A 133 27.31 -38.19 20.09
CA ALA A 133 27.95 -36.87 20.16
C ALA A 133 27.92 -36.13 18.80
N LYS A 134 28.21 -36.82 17.69
CA LYS A 134 28.12 -36.23 16.33
C LYS A 134 26.69 -35.88 15.94
N VAL A 135 25.71 -36.68 16.34
CA VAL A 135 24.29 -36.39 16.09
C VAL A 135 23.87 -35.16 16.88
N GLU A 136 24.20 -35.08 18.17
CA GLU A 136 23.93 -33.89 19.00
C GLU A 136 24.58 -32.63 18.45
N GLU A 137 25.84 -32.72 18.00
CA GLU A 137 26.53 -31.58 17.39
C GLU A 137 25.83 -31.11 16.10
N ARG A 138 25.46 -32.06 15.22
CA ARG A 138 24.79 -31.74 13.96
C ARG A 138 23.37 -31.20 14.18
N THR A 139 22.61 -31.77 15.11
CA THR A 139 21.25 -31.29 15.42
C THR A 139 21.31 -29.91 16.07
N ALA A 140 22.27 -29.64 16.95
CA ALA A 140 22.48 -28.31 17.51
C ALA A 140 22.88 -27.29 16.43
N LYS A 141 23.77 -27.66 15.51
CA LYS A 141 24.16 -26.79 14.39
C LYS A 141 22.99 -26.50 13.45
N LEU A 142 22.19 -27.53 13.13
CA LEU A 142 21.01 -27.39 12.29
C LEU A 142 19.91 -26.53 12.96
N SER A 143 19.67 -26.72 14.26
CA SER A 143 18.71 -25.90 15.02
C SER A 143 19.10 -24.43 14.97
N ARG A 144 20.37 -24.10 15.22
CA ARG A 144 20.87 -22.72 15.15
C ARG A 144 20.70 -22.11 13.75
N ALA A 145 21.05 -22.84 12.70
CA ALA A 145 20.88 -22.36 11.33
C ALA A 145 19.39 -22.17 10.98
N ASN A 146 18.52 -23.04 11.46
CA ASN A 146 17.08 -22.92 11.23
C ASN A 146 16.48 -21.70 11.96
N GLU A 147 16.92 -21.44 13.20
CA GLU A 147 16.56 -20.25 13.97
C GLU A 147 17.07 -18.95 13.33
N GLU A 148 18.23 -18.98 12.68
CA GLU A 148 18.79 -17.84 11.93
C GLU A 148 17.98 -17.57 10.66
N LEU A 149 17.70 -18.62 9.86
CA LEU A 149 16.85 -18.51 8.67
C LEU A 149 15.44 -18.02 8.99
N HIS A 150 14.84 -18.51 10.08
CA HIS A 150 13.52 -18.04 10.51
C HIS A 150 13.53 -16.55 10.87
N ARG A 151 14.59 -16.05 11.49
CA ARG A 151 14.74 -14.62 11.76
C ARG A 151 14.87 -13.81 10.47
N GLU A 152 15.68 -14.24 9.53
CA GLU A 152 15.86 -13.54 8.25
C GLU A 152 14.56 -13.50 7.42
N ILE A 153 13.78 -14.59 7.42
CA ILE A 153 12.46 -14.63 6.77
C ILE A 153 11.52 -13.60 7.43
N ILE A 154 11.43 -13.59 8.76
CA ILE A 154 10.56 -12.64 9.48
C ILE A 154 11.01 -11.19 9.23
N GLU A 155 12.31 -10.91 9.19
CA GLU A 155 12.83 -9.57 8.88
C GLU A 155 12.48 -9.15 7.44
N ARG A 156 12.64 -10.05 6.47
CA ARG A 156 12.31 -9.80 5.07
C ARG A 156 10.80 -9.58 4.88
N GLU A 157 9.96 -10.42 5.48
CA GLU A 157 8.51 -10.29 5.42
C GLU A 157 8.05 -8.95 6.02
N ASN A 158 8.62 -8.54 7.16
CA ASN A 158 8.33 -7.25 7.76
C ASN A 158 8.78 -6.07 6.90
N ALA A 159 9.94 -6.16 6.24
CA ALA A 159 10.43 -5.14 5.34
C ALA A 159 9.54 -5.02 4.08
N GLU A 160 9.15 -6.15 3.51
CA GLU A 160 8.25 -6.22 2.35
C GLU A 160 6.86 -5.68 2.69
N GLN A 161 6.31 -6.03 3.86
CA GLN A 161 5.03 -5.51 4.32
C GLN A 161 5.08 -4.00 4.57
N LYS A 162 6.16 -3.49 5.16
CA LYS A 162 6.36 -2.04 5.34
C LYS A 162 6.46 -1.31 4.01
N LEU A 163 7.19 -1.88 3.04
CA LEU A 163 7.31 -1.30 1.70
C LEU A 163 5.93 -1.24 1.03
N ARG A 164 5.21 -2.36 1.02
CA ARG A 164 3.87 -2.44 0.44
C ARG A 164 2.87 -1.49 1.09
N HIS A 165 2.94 -1.34 2.42
CA HIS A 165 2.11 -0.37 3.14
C HIS A 165 2.47 1.08 2.79
N SER A 166 3.75 1.40 2.71
CA SER A 166 4.24 2.73 2.33
C SER A 166 3.86 3.08 0.89
N GLU A 167 4.02 2.15 -0.05
CA GLU A 167 3.63 2.33 -1.45
C GLU A 167 2.13 2.56 -1.57
N ALA A 168 1.30 1.72 -0.92
CA ALA A 168 -0.15 1.89 -0.94
C ALA A 168 -0.58 3.24 -0.35
N PHE A 169 0.05 3.67 0.76
CA PHE A 169 -0.23 4.96 1.38
C PHE A 169 0.14 6.15 0.47
N LEU A 170 1.29 6.08 -0.21
CA LEU A 170 1.72 7.12 -1.17
C LEU A 170 0.80 7.19 -2.39
N THR A 171 0.44 6.04 -2.97
CA THR A 171 -0.48 5.97 -4.11
C THR A 171 -1.85 6.55 -3.77
N GLU A 172 -2.38 6.21 -2.59
CA GLU A 172 -3.66 6.77 -2.13
C GLU A 172 -3.55 8.27 -1.86
N GLY A 173 -2.43 8.74 -1.26
CA GLY A 173 -2.16 10.16 -1.07
C GLY A 173 -2.13 10.94 -2.40
N GLN A 174 -1.48 10.39 -3.43
CA GLN A 174 -1.46 10.97 -4.78
C GLN A 174 -2.86 11.05 -5.40
N ARG A 175 -3.65 9.99 -5.25
CA ARG A 175 -5.03 9.93 -5.75
C ARG A 175 -5.95 10.94 -5.07
N ILE A 176 -5.90 11.05 -3.74
CA ILE A 176 -6.74 11.99 -2.97
C ILE A 176 -6.35 13.44 -3.28
N SER A 177 -5.06 13.72 -3.43
CA SER A 177 -4.56 15.06 -3.73
C SER A 177 -4.57 15.42 -5.22
N HIS A 178 -5.05 14.52 -6.09
CA HIS A 178 -5.00 14.67 -7.56
C HIS A 178 -3.62 15.12 -8.05
N THR A 179 -2.57 14.56 -7.45
CA THR A 179 -1.18 14.90 -7.70
C THR A 179 -0.47 13.71 -8.33
N GLY A 180 -0.20 13.80 -9.63
CA GLY A 180 0.64 12.85 -10.35
C GLY A 180 2.12 13.06 -10.03
N SER A 181 2.90 11.99 -10.00
CA SER A 181 4.37 12.08 -9.91
C SER A 181 5.00 11.55 -11.18
N TRP A 182 6.14 12.13 -11.54
CA TRP A 182 6.87 11.74 -12.73
C TRP A 182 8.38 11.82 -12.48
N SER A 183 9.13 11.04 -13.25
CA SER A 183 10.58 11.15 -13.33
C SER A 183 11.03 11.10 -14.78
N TRP A 184 12.11 11.80 -15.06
CA TRP A 184 12.72 11.86 -16.37
C TRP A 184 14.23 11.76 -16.20
N ASN A 185 14.83 10.71 -16.73
CA ASN A 185 16.28 10.59 -16.79
C ASN A 185 16.79 11.28 -18.07
N VAL A 186 17.63 12.31 -17.89
CA VAL A 186 18.07 13.20 -18.97
C VAL A 186 19.02 12.49 -19.92
N SER A 187 19.87 11.59 -19.41
CA SER A 187 20.90 10.90 -20.20
C SER A 187 20.32 9.76 -21.06
N SER A 188 19.37 8.99 -20.53
CA SER A 188 18.72 7.87 -21.23
C SER A 188 17.42 8.24 -21.93
N GLY A 189 16.83 9.40 -21.62
CA GLY A 189 15.51 9.80 -22.09
C GLY A 189 14.35 9.00 -21.49
N LYS A 190 14.61 8.09 -20.54
CA LYS A 190 13.56 7.30 -19.89
C LYS A 190 12.69 8.19 -19.02
N VAL A 191 11.38 8.01 -19.15
CA VAL A 191 10.36 8.69 -18.35
C VAL A 191 9.58 7.63 -17.58
N ALA A 192 9.19 7.94 -16.35
CA ALA A 192 8.24 7.15 -15.59
C ALA A 192 7.16 8.05 -15.01
N TRP A 193 5.91 7.62 -15.08
CA TRP A 193 4.74 8.33 -14.58
C TRP A 193 4.03 7.47 -13.54
N SER A 194 3.50 8.10 -12.49
CA SER A 194 2.56 7.43 -11.59
C SER A 194 1.21 7.25 -12.27
N GLU A 195 0.39 6.33 -11.75
CA GLU A 195 -0.97 6.11 -12.27
C GLU A 195 -1.80 7.40 -12.34
N GLU A 196 -1.69 8.25 -11.32
CA GLU A 196 -2.43 9.51 -11.27
C GLU A 196 -1.93 10.50 -12.34
N HIS A 197 -0.64 10.51 -12.67
CA HIS A 197 -0.13 11.33 -13.77
C HIS A 197 -0.71 10.89 -15.12
N PHE A 198 -0.80 9.57 -15.38
CA PHE A 198 -1.52 9.07 -16.56
C PHE A 198 -2.96 9.57 -16.61
N ARG A 199 -3.69 9.52 -15.48
CA ARG A 199 -5.08 9.99 -15.40
C ARG A 199 -5.21 11.49 -15.66
N ILE A 200 -4.31 12.32 -15.14
CA ILE A 200 -4.30 13.77 -15.37
C ILE A 200 -4.20 14.07 -16.87
N PHE A 201 -3.34 13.34 -17.60
CA PHE A 201 -3.13 13.48 -19.04
C PHE A 201 -4.12 12.69 -19.91
N GLY A 202 -5.08 11.99 -19.30
CA GLY A 202 -6.13 11.24 -20.01
C GLY A 202 -5.63 9.96 -20.69
N PHE A 203 -4.62 9.31 -20.14
CA PHE A 203 -4.05 8.06 -20.64
C PHE A 203 -4.34 6.87 -19.72
N ASP A 204 -4.30 5.67 -20.33
CA ASP A 204 -4.38 4.39 -19.63
C ASP A 204 -2.96 3.90 -19.30
N PRO A 205 -2.61 3.72 -18.01
CA PRO A 205 -1.27 3.32 -17.59
C PRO A 205 -0.84 1.94 -18.13
N ASP A 206 -1.79 1.05 -18.45
CA ASP A 206 -1.48 -0.31 -18.94
C ASP A 206 -1.23 -0.35 -20.46
N LYS A 207 -1.56 0.72 -21.18
CA LYS A 207 -1.54 0.76 -22.66
C LYS A 207 -0.57 1.78 -23.24
N THR A 208 -0.02 2.65 -22.41
CA THR A 208 0.71 3.83 -22.87
C THR A 208 2.10 3.88 -22.25
N ASP A 209 3.12 3.78 -23.09
CA ASP A 209 4.49 4.00 -22.64
C ASP A 209 4.78 5.50 -22.52
N PRO A 210 5.21 5.98 -21.34
CA PRO A 210 5.46 7.40 -21.13
C PRO A 210 6.76 7.81 -21.83
N SER A 211 6.73 8.97 -22.47
CA SER A 211 7.93 9.57 -23.07
C SER A 211 7.84 11.08 -23.01
N PHE A 212 9.00 11.73 -23.09
CA PHE A 212 9.08 13.18 -23.13
C PHE A 212 8.35 13.77 -24.34
N GLN A 213 8.39 13.07 -25.48
CA GLN A 213 7.68 13.47 -26.69
C GLN A 213 6.16 13.41 -26.49
N LEU A 214 5.66 12.34 -25.86
CA LEU A 214 4.24 12.17 -25.56
C LEU A 214 3.73 13.28 -24.62
N PHE A 215 4.53 13.67 -23.63
CA PHE A 215 4.25 14.83 -22.78
C PHE A 215 4.08 16.10 -23.61
N LEU A 216 5.06 16.46 -24.44
CA LEU A 216 5.03 17.68 -25.26
C LEU A 216 3.87 17.69 -26.26
N GLU A 217 3.48 16.54 -26.81
CA GLU A 217 2.33 16.43 -27.71
C GLU A 217 1.02 16.81 -27.01
N LYS A 218 0.88 16.53 -25.71
CA LYS A 218 -0.29 16.88 -24.90
C LYS A 218 -0.29 18.33 -24.43
N VAL A 219 0.86 18.99 -24.35
CA VAL A 219 0.92 20.42 -24.08
C VAL A 219 0.18 21.18 -25.19
N HIS A 220 -0.64 22.15 -24.80
CA HIS A 220 -1.40 23.01 -25.71
C HIS A 220 -0.44 23.69 -26.71
N PRO A 221 -0.78 23.77 -28.02
CA PRO A 221 0.15 24.23 -29.06
C PRO A 221 0.82 25.58 -28.78
N GLU A 222 0.11 26.51 -28.16
CA GLU A 222 0.63 27.83 -27.78
C GLU A 222 1.67 27.78 -26.65
N ASP A 223 1.59 26.77 -25.77
CA ASP A 223 2.41 26.67 -24.56
C ASP A 223 3.68 25.84 -24.82
N ARG A 224 3.72 25.02 -25.88
CA ARG A 224 4.84 24.10 -26.19
C ARG A 224 6.20 24.79 -26.25
N LEU A 225 6.30 25.91 -26.96
CA LEU A 225 7.55 26.67 -27.10
C LEU A 225 8.02 27.29 -25.78
N PHE A 226 7.09 27.58 -24.86
CA PHE A 226 7.42 28.05 -23.53
C PHE A 226 7.96 26.90 -22.68
N ILE A 227 7.28 25.75 -22.68
CA ILE A 227 7.70 24.55 -21.94
C ILE A 227 9.08 24.07 -22.36
N GLU A 228 9.32 23.91 -23.67
CA GLU A 228 10.63 23.49 -24.17
C GLU A 228 11.75 24.44 -23.75
N ARG A 229 11.51 25.76 -23.78
CA ARG A 229 12.50 26.75 -23.35
C ARG A 229 12.77 26.68 -21.85
N SER A 230 11.71 26.62 -21.05
CA SER A 230 11.80 26.55 -19.59
C SER A 230 12.54 25.29 -19.13
N LEU A 231 12.27 24.14 -19.75
CA LEU A 231 12.95 22.89 -19.41
C LEU A 231 14.42 22.89 -19.83
N ASN A 232 14.74 23.39 -21.04
CA ASN A 232 16.12 23.52 -21.49
C ASN A 232 16.93 24.48 -20.60
N GLU A 233 16.31 25.59 -20.17
CA GLU A 233 16.93 26.54 -19.25
C GLU A 233 17.17 25.92 -17.88
N ALA A 234 16.19 25.19 -17.33
CA ALA A 234 16.34 24.50 -16.04
C ALA A 234 17.48 23.48 -16.06
N VAL A 235 17.59 22.67 -17.14
CA VAL A 235 18.68 21.70 -17.31
C VAL A 235 20.03 22.42 -17.39
N ARG A 236 20.13 23.49 -18.19
CA ARG A 236 21.37 24.27 -18.36
C ARG A 236 21.80 24.96 -17.07
N GLN A 237 20.86 25.50 -16.30
CA GLN A 237 21.13 26.19 -15.04
C GLN A 237 21.23 25.25 -13.84
N ARG A 238 20.89 23.96 -14.01
CA ARG A 238 20.85 22.94 -12.96
C ARG A 238 19.88 23.31 -11.83
N THR A 239 18.76 23.93 -12.21
CA THR A 239 17.72 24.41 -11.29
C THR A 239 16.45 23.56 -11.41
N GLY A 240 15.60 23.64 -10.38
CA GLY A 240 14.22 23.18 -10.48
C GLY A 240 13.34 24.18 -11.23
N PHE A 241 12.15 23.75 -11.61
CA PHE A 241 11.15 24.59 -12.25
C PHE A 241 9.79 24.42 -11.58
N ASP A 242 8.96 25.45 -11.68
CA ASP A 242 7.56 25.50 -11.25
C ASP A 242 6.81 26.29 -12.33
N ILE A 243 6.01 25.58 -13.12
CA ILE A 243 5.38 26.13 -14.33
C ILE A 243 3.92 25.72 -14.40
N GLU A 244 3.07 26.65 -14.80
CA GLU A 244 1.66 26.41 -15.08
C GLU A 244 1.41 26.49 -16.58
N PHE A 245 0.69 25.51 -17.14
CA PHE A 245 0.39 25.45 -18.56
C PHE A 245 -0.86 24.63 -18.87
N ARG A 246 -1.31 24.70 -20.12
CA ARG A 246 -2.49 23.98 -20.59
C ARG A 246 -2.12 22.66 -21.24
N ILE A 247 -2.91 21.62 -20.98
CA ILE A 247 -2.88 20.35 -21.71
C ILE A 247 -4.18 20.15 -22.48
N ALA A 248 -4.07 19.57 -23.68
CA ALA A 248 -5.20 19.25 -24.54
C ALA A 248 -5.47 17.73 -24.50
N LEU A 249 -6.65 17.36 -24.01
CA LEU A 249 -7.10 15.98 -23.92
C LEU A 249 -7.66 15.48 -25.25
N ALA A 250 -7.80 14.15 -25.38
CA ALA A 250 -8.25 13.52 -26.62
C ALA A 250 -9.70 13.86 -27.00
N ASP A 251 -10.52 14.22 -26.02
CA ASP A 251 -11.90 14.68 -26.20
C ASP A 251 -12.00 16.16 -26.60
N GLY A 252 -10.85 16.86 -26.73
CA GLY A 252 -10.78 18.28 -27.06
C GLY A 252 -10.90 19.21 -25.85
N SER A 253 -11.10 18.67 -24.64
CA SER A 253 -11.09 19.49 -23.42
C SER A 253 -9.69 19.97 -23.06
N ILE A 254 -9.63 21.13 -22.40
CA ILE A 254 -8.38 21.75 -21.94
C ILE A 254 -8.35 21.69 -20.41
N LYS A 255 -7.23 21.25 -19.86
CA LYS A 255 -6.94 21.34 -18.43
C LYS A 255 -5.76 22.27 -18.17
N TYR A 256 -5.79 22.91 -17.02
CA TYR A 256 -4.66 23.67 -16.49
C TYR A 256 -3.92 22.80 -15.49
N VAL A 257 -2.61 22.67 -15.66
CA VAL A 257 -1.76 21.89 -14.77
C VAL A 257 -0.62 22.75 -14.25
N GLN A 258 -0.24 22.51 -13.00
CA GLN A 258 1.00 23.00 -12.43
C GLN A 258 2.00 21.86 -12.36
N GLU A 259 3.19 22.06 -12.89
CA GLU A 259 4.26 21.08 -12.86
C GLU A 259 5.48 21.62 -12.14
N VAL A 260 5.93 20.87 -11.14
CA VAL A 260 7.10 21.20 -10.33
C VAL A 260 8.14 20.11 -10.53
N GLY A 261 9.32 20.47 -11.03
CA GLY A 261 10.43 19.56 -11.26
C GLY A 261 11.64 19.92 -10.41
N ARG A 262 12.30 18.91 -9.81
CA ARG A 262 13.56 19.05 -9.07
C ARG A 262 14.67 18.22 -9.73
N PRO A 263 15.87 18.77 -9.90
CA PRO A 263 16.98 18.05 -10.52
C PRO A 263 17.62 17.07 -9.53
N GLY A 264 17.86 15.86 -10.00
CA GLY A 264 18.79 14.89 -9.41
C GLY A 264 20.15 15.04 -10.06
N LEU A 265 21.16 15.41 -9.26
CA LEU A 265 22.53 15.60 -9.73
C LEU A 265 23.29 14.27 -9.70
N GLY A 266 24.00 13.97 -10.79
CA GLY A 266 24.90 12.84 -10.87
C GLY A 266 26.25 13.10 -10.18
N PRO A 267 27.15 12.09 -10.10
CA PRO A 267 28.46 12.21 -9.46
C PRO A 267 29.37 13.30 -10.04
N SER A 268 29.17 13.69 -11.30
CA SER A 268 29.90 14.76 -11.99
C SER A 268 29.36 16.17 -11.69
N GLY A 269 28.26 16.29 -10.93
CA GLY A 269 27.57 17.55 -10.68
C GLY A 269 26.68 18.03 -11.83
N GLU A 270 26.54 17.25 -12.90
CA GLU A 270 25.56 17.48 -13.96
C GLU A 270 24.19 16.91 -13.60
N VAL A 271 23.13 17.42 -14.24
CA VAL A 271 21.77 16.90 -14.06
C VAL A 271 21.65 15.53 -14.74
N ASP A 272 21.38 14.49 -13.96
CA ASP A 272 21.16 13.13 -14.46
C ASP A 272 19.67 12.81 -14.60
N SER A 273 18.84 13.38 -13.73
CA SER A 273 17.39 13.17 -13.76
C SER A 273 16.62 14.38 -13.25
N TYR A 274 15.34 14.43 -13.55
CA TYR A 274 14.33 15.24 -12.88
C TYR A 274 13.31 14.31 -12.25
N THR A 275 12.87 14.68 -11.05
CA THR A 275 11.68 14.09 -10.42
C THR A 275 10.76 15.22 -10.02
N GLY A 276 9.47 15.03 -10.24
CA GLY A 276 8.50 16.10 -10.05
C GLY A 276 7.09 15.62 -9.82
N THR A 277 6.22 16.61 -9.67
CA THR A 277 4.78 16.43 -9.48
C THR A 277 4.01 17.28 -10.48
N THR A 278 2.84 16.79 -10.86
CA THR A 278 1.86 17.50 -11.67
C THR A 278 0.54 17.53 -10.93
N VAL A 279 -0.04 18.73 -10.76
CA VAL A 279 -1.33 18.93 -10.10
C VAL A 279 -2.31 19.51 -11.10
N ASP A 280 -3.52 18.97 -11.16
CA ASP A 280 -4.62 19.58 -11.92
C ASP A 280 -5.13 20.81 -11.17
N ILE A 281 -4.84 22.00 -11.72
CA ILE A 281 -5.24 23.30 -11.15
C ILE A 281 -6.46 23.88 -11.86
N SER A 282 -7.17 23.10 -12.69
CA SER A 282 -8.30 23.58 -13.48
C SER A 282 -9.45 24.10 -12.60
N GLU A 283 -9.69 23.48 -11.46
CA GLU A 283 -10.69 23.96 -10.50
C GLU A 283 -10.28 25.29 -9.85
N ARG A 284 -9.01 25.39 -9.44
CA ARG A 284 -8.44 26.61 -8.88
C ARG A 284 -8.51 27.77 -9.88
N GLN A 285 -8.05 27.57 -11.11
CA GLN A 285 -8.10 28.57 -12.19
C GLN A 285 -9.55 29.02 -12.46
N ARG A 286 -10.51 28.09 -12.50
CA ARG A 286 -11.93 28.44 -12.65
C ARG A 286 -12.46 29.27 -11.48
N GLY A 287 -12.07 28.94 -10.25
CA GLY A 287 -12.41 29.73 -9.06
C GLY A 287 -11.83 31.15 -9.11
N GLU A 288 -10.55 31.27 -9.41
CA GLU A 288 -9.86 32.56 -9.56
C GLU A 288 -10.46 33.42 -10.67
N ALA A 289 -10.79 32.83 -11.82
CA ALA A 289 -11.48 33.51 -12.92
C ALA A 289 -12.86 34.02 -12.51
N LEU A 290 -13.64 33.24 -11.75
CA LEU A 290 -14.93 33.67 -11.23
C LEU A 290 -14.80 34.87 -10.28
N PHE A 291 -13.83 34.83 -9.36
CA PHE A 291 -13.54 35.95 -8.45
C PHE A 291 -13.08 37.21 -9.19
N ALA A 292 -12.19 37.06 -10.19
CA ALA A 292 -11.74 38.19 -11.01
C ALA A 292 -12.89 38.79 -11.84
N GLY A 293 -13.77 37.94 -12.38
CA GLY A 293 -14.98 38.35 -13.09
C GLY A 293 -15.94 39.13 -12.20
N GLU A 294 -16.19 38.67 -10.97
CA GLU A 294 -17.02 39.37 -9.98
C GLU A 294 -16.48 40.76 -9.68
N LYS A 295 -15.19 40.88 -9.38
CA LYS A 295 -14.54 42.17 -9.13
C LYS A 295 -14.72 43.13 -10.31
N ARG A 296 -14.47 42.65 -11.53
CA ARG A 296 -14.64 43.43 -12.75
C ARG A 296 -16.08 43.90 -12.93
N LEU A 297 -17.08 43.05 -12.67
CA LEU A 297 -18.49 43.44 -12.75
C LEU A 297 -18.83 44.52 -11.73
N LEU A 298 -18.37 44.40 -10.49
CA LEU A 298 -18.58 45.42 -9.46
C LEU A 298 -17.93 46.76 -9.84
N GLU A 299 -16.74 46.75 -10.44
CA GLU A 299 -16.08 47.94 -10.97
C GLU A 299 -16.88 48.58 -12.12
N MET A 300 -17.39 47.79 -13.07
CA MET A 300 -18.23 48.28 -14.17
C MET A 300 -19.54 48.91 -13.66
N ILE A 301 -20.18 48.25 -12.68
CA ILE A 301 -21.36 48.78 -11.99
C ILE A 301 -21.01 50.12 -11.33
N ALA A 302 -19.93 50.17 -10.52
CA ALA A 302 -19.53 51.38 -9.81
C ALA A 302 -19.15 52.55 -10.73
N THR A 303 -18.58 52.27 -11.91
CA THR A 303 -18.15 53.28 -12.89
C THR A 303 -19.26 53.74 -13.84
N GLY A 304 -20.46 53.18 -13.74
CA GLY A 304 -21.62 53.61 -14.54
C GLY A 304 -21.57 53.12 -15.99
N VAL A 305 -20.98 51.94 -16.24
CA VAL A 305 -21.04 51.31 -17.57
C VAL A 305 -22.49 50.93 -17.89
N ALA A 306 -22.87 50.96 -19.17
CA ALA A 306 -24.22 50.61 -19.62
C ALA A 306 -24.66 49.21 -19.15
N LEU A 307 -25.89 49.09 -18.66
CA LEU A 307 -26.44 47.85 -18.10
C LEU A 307 -26.32 46.65 -19.05
N GLU A 308 -26.64 46.83 -20.33
CA GLU A 308 -26.52 45.77 -21.35
C GLU A 308 -25.09 45.20 -21.41
N GLN A 309 -24.08 46.08 -21.34
CA GLN A 309 -22.68 45.65 -21.39
C GLN A 309 -22.27 44.90 -20.12
N ILE A 310 -22.72 45.35 -18.95
CA ILE A 310 -22.48 44.67 -17.67
C ILE A 310 -23.08 43.27 -17.70
N LEU A 311 -24.35 43.15 -18.09
CA LEU A 311 -25.06 41.86 -18.11
C LEU A 311 -24.50 40.91 -19.18
N ASN A 312 -24.03 41.42 -20.33
CA ASN A 312 -23.33 40.59 -21.32
C ASN A 312 -22.00 40.04 -20.79
N VAL A 313 -21.22 40.86 -20.08
CA VAL A 313 -19.98 40.40 -19.44
C VAL A 313 -20.30 39.34 -18.38
N LEU A 314 -21.37 39.53 -17.60
CA LEU A 314 -21.84 38.52 -16.64
C LEU A 314 -22.15 37.19 -17.34
N CYS A 315 -22.92 37.20 -18.44
CA CYS A 315 -23.20 35.99 -19.21
C CYS A 315 -21.92 35.31 -19.69
N GLN A 316 -20.96 36.06 -20.23
CA GLN A 316 -19.68 35.52 -20.73
C GLN A 316 -18.86 34.87 -19.61
N ILE A 317 -18.78 35.47 -18.42
CA ILE A 317 -18.07 34.90 -17.27
C ILE A 317 -18.66 33.53 -16.91
N ILE A 318 -19.99 33.39 -16.94
CA ILE A 318 -20.67 32.12 -16.62
C ILE A 318 -20.40 31.07 -17.71
N GLU A 319 -20.43 31.47 -18.98
CA GLU A 319 -20.14 30.59 -20.12
C GLU A 319 -18.66 30.16 -20.17
N GLU A 320 -17.74 31.01 -19.72
CA GLU A 320 -16.32 30.68 -19.59
C GLU A 320 -16.05 29.76 -18.38
N TYR A 321 -16.72 30.03 -17.25
CA TYR A 321 -16.66 29.17 -16.08
C TYR A 321 -17.14 27.75 -16.38
N ARG A 322 -18.14 27.63 -17.26
CA ARG A 322 -18.66 26.35 -17.72
C ARG A 322 -18.81 26.29 -19.25
N PRO A 323 -17.83 25.69 -19.94
CA PRO A 323 -17.92 25.42 -21.36
C PRO A 323 -19.15 24.58 -21.72
N GLY A 324 -19.87 24.98 -22.77
CA GLY A 324 -21.05 24.27 -23.28
C GLY A 324 -22.39 24.84 -22.78
N THR A 325 -22.36 25.66 -21.74
CA THR A 325 -23.52 26.36 -21.20
C THR A 325 -23.77 27.67 -21.94
N LEU A 326 -25.02 28.10 -22.05
CA LEU A 326 -25.41 29.43 -22.58
C LEU A 326 -26.15 30.21 -21.51
N ALA A 327 -25.78 31.46 -21.26
CA ALA A 327 -26.38 32.28 -20.22
C ALA A 327 -27.17 33.45 -20.82
N SER A 328 -28.19 33.92 -20.09
CA SER A 328 -29.00 35.07 -20.49
C SER A 328 -29.62 35.81 -19.32
N VAL A 329 -29.91 37.08 -19.55
CA VAL A 329 -30.69 37.92 -18.64
C VAL A 329 -31.82 38.54 -19.43
N LEU A 330 -33.04 38.34 -18.92
CA LEU A 330 -34.24 38.98 -19.42
C LEU A 330 -34.78 39.95 -18.37
N LEU A 331 -35.26 41.12 -18.78
CA LEU A 331 -35.90 42.08 -17.90
C LEU A 331 -37.41 42.10 -18.10
N LEU A 332 -38.15 42.33 -17.02
CA LEU A 332 -39.58 42.54 -17.09
C LEU A 332 -39.86 43.90 -17.73
N ARG A 333 -40.63 43.90 -18.82
CA ARG A 333 -41.06 45.12 -19.51
C ARG A 333 -41.98 45.97 -18.62
N PRO A 334 -42.10 47.28 -18.90
CA PRO A 334 -43.01 48.16 -18.18
C PRO A 334 -44.49 47.75 -18.24
N ASP A 335 -44.88 46.88 -19.20
CA ASP A 335 -46.22 46.31 -19.26
C ASP A 335 -46.51 45.30 -18.13
N GLY A 336 -45.47 44.83 -17.43
CA GLY A 336 -45.56 43.86 -16.33
C GLY A 336 -45.89 42.44 -16.76
N VAL A 337 -45.91 42.16 -18.07
CA VAL A 337 -46.40 40.88 -18.63
C VAL A 337 -45.35 40.19 -19.50
N HIS A 338 -44.49 40.94 -20.20
CA HIS A 338 -43.51 40.35 -21.11
C HIS A 338 -42.07 40.51 -20.60
N LEU A 339 -41.23 39.54 -20.95
CA LEU A 339 -39.79 39.59 -20.71
C LEU A 339 -39.07 40.04 -21.99
N GLU A 340 -38.05 40.89 -21.85
CA GLU A 340 -37.19 41.38 -22.93
C GLU A 340 -35.77 40.86 -22.74
N SER A 341 -35.13 40.36 -23.80
CA SER A 341 -33.77 39.83 -23.73
C SER A 341 -32.74 40.97 -23.78
N ILE A 342 -32.10 41.24 -22.64
CA ILE A 342 -31.06 42.28 -22.54
C ILE A 342 -29.65 41.71 -22.73
N ALA A 343 -29.39 40.52 -22.19
CA ALA A 343 -28.09 39.87 -22.33
C ALA A 343 -28.25 38.39 -22.71
N GLY A 344 -27.31 37.93 -23.52
CA GLY A 344 -27.27 36.57 -24.06
C GLY A 344 -26.43 36.51 -25.33
N PRO A 345 -25.13 36.85 -25.23
CA PRO A 345 -24.28 37.09 -26.41
C PRO A 345 -24.11 35.82 -27.24
N SER A 346 -24.08 34.65 -26.60
CA SER A 346 -23.92 33.35 -27.25
C SER A 346 -25.26 32.68 -27.61
N LEU A 347 -26.40 33.30 -27.26
CA LEU A 347 -27.71 32.75 -27.63
C LEU A 347 -28.02 32.99 -29.11
N PRO A 348 -28.58 31.97 -29.81
CA PRO A 348 -29.05 32.13 -31.17
C PRO A 348 -30.06 33.28 -31.31
N LYS A 349 -29.87 34.12 -32.34
CA LYS A 349 -30.75 35.29 -32.60
C LYS A 349 -32.22 34.90 -32.76
N GLY A 350 -32.49 33.78 -33.46
CA GLY A 350 -33.85 33.26 -33.65
C GLY A 350 -34.52 32.92 -32.31
N TRP A 351 -33.78 32.26 -31.41
CA TRP A 351 -34.27 31.92 -30.08
C TRP A 351 -34.61 33.17 -29.24
N ARG A 352 -33.73 34.19 -29.22
CA ARG A 352 -33.98 35.44 -28.48
C ARG A 352 -35.29 36.11 -28.90
N GLN A 353 -35.61 36.12 -30.19
CA GLN A 353 -36.86 36.71 -30.69
C GLN A 353 -38.10 35.91 -30.30
N GLU A 354 -38.00 34.58 -30.20
CA GLU A 354 -39.12 33.73 -29.76
C GLU A 354 -39.39 33.87 -28.26
N MET A 355 -38.36 34.14 -27.45
CA MET A 355 -38.50 34.32 -26.00
C MET A 355 -39.37 35.52 -25.62
N GLU A 356 -39.32 36.60 -26.41
CA GLU A 356 -40.02 37.84 -26.10
C GLU A 356 -41.51 37.84 -26.47
N LYS A 357 -41.97 36.83 -27.21
CA LYS A 357 -43.36 36.73 -27.68
C LYS A 357 -44.32 36.21 -26.63
N LEU A 358 -43.81 35.49 -25.64
CA LEU A 358 -44.63 34.77 -24.67
C LEU A 358 -44.82 35.62 -23.39
N PRO A 359 -46.08 35.85 -22.94
CA PRO A 359 -46.31 36.48 -21.65
C PRO A 359 -45.85 35.57 -20.51
N ILE A 360 -45.45 36.16 -19.39
CA ILE A 360 -45.16 35.41 -18.16
C ILE A 360 -46.43 34.66 -17.70
N GLY A 361 -46.25 33.46 -17.16
CA GLY A 361 -47.38 32.62 -16.77
C GLY A 361 -46.93 31.30 -16.15
N PRO A 362 -47.88 30.47 -15.69
CA PRO A 362 -47.57 29.25 -14.94
C PRO A 362 -46.86 28.15 -15.76
N CYS A 363 -46.94 28.21 -17.10
CA CYS A 363 -46.33 27.29 -18.07
C CYS A 363 -45.72 28.06 -19.26
N ALA A 364 -44.96 29.12 -18.98
CA ALA A 364 -44.36 30.00 -19.97
C ALA A 364 -42.85 29.71 -20.14
N GLY A 365 -42.50 28.44 -20.37
CA GLY A 365 -41.11 27.98 -20.34
C GLY A 365 -40.45 28.20 -18.97
N SER A 366 -39.12 28.12 -18.90
CA SER A 366 -38.41 28.29 -17.63
C SER A 366 -38.41 29.76 -17.16
N CYS A 367 -38.07 30.71 -18.04
CA CYS A 367 -37.96 32.13 -17.70
C CYS A 367 -39.30 32.78 -17.35
N GLY A 368 -40.31 32.61 -18.22
CA GLY A 368 -41.63 33.19 -17.97
C GLY A 368 -42.29 32.63 -16.72
N THR A 369 -42.10 31.34 -16.45
CA THR A 369 -42.61 30.70 -15.23
C THR A 369 -41.87 31.15 -13.98
N ALA A 370 -40.55 31.30 -14.03
CA ALA A 370 -39.77 31.80 -12.90
C ALA A 370 -40.16 33.24 -12.54
N ALA A 371 -40.33 34.10 -13.55
CA ALA A 371 -40.84 35.46 -13.36
C ALA A 371 -42.25 35.48 -12.75
N TYR A 372 -43.15 34.63 -13.24
CA TYR A 372 -44.52 34.55 -12.72
C TYR A 372 -44.59 34.06 -11.27
N ARG A 373 -43.80 33.03 -10.92
CA ARG A 373 -43.81 32.43 -9.57
C ARG A 373 -43.01 33.24 -8.55
N GLY A 374 -42.04 34.02 -8.98
CA GLY A 374 -41.05 34.63 -8.09
C GLY A 374 -40.13 33.61 -7.42
N SER A 375 -40.03 32.39 -7.96
CA SER A 375 -39.13 31.34 -7.47
C SER A 375 -38.40 30.63 -8.61
N ALA A 376 -37.29 29.96 -8.30
CA ALA A 376 -36.46 29.27 -9.27
C ALA A 376 -37.22 28.14 -9.99
N VAL A 377 -36.94 27.97 -11.29
CA VAL A 377 -37.52 26.93 -12.14
C VAL A 377 -36.40 26.15 -12.80
N ILE A 378 -36.41 24.83 -12.59
CA ILE A 378 -35.40 23.91 -13.13
C ILE A 378 -36.11 22.95 -14.08
N VAL A 379 -35.80 23.05 -15.38
CA VAL A 379 -36.26 22.11 -16.40
C VAL A 379 -35.06 21.29 -16.88
N SER A 380 -35.11 19.98 -16.61
CA SER A 380 -34.00 19.07 -16.92
C SER A 380 -34.07 18.46 -18.33
N ASP A 381 -35.27 18.43 -18.94
CA ASP A 381 -35.46 18.11 -20.35
C ASP A 381 -36.64 18.91 -20.94
N ILE A 382 -36.32 19.92 -21.76
CA ILE A 382 -37.28 20.80 -22.44
C ILE A 382 -38.25 20.00 -23.32
N ALA A 383 -37.81 18.88 -23.90
CA ALA A 383 -38.63 18.11 -24.84
C ALA A 383 -39.89 17.52 -24.18
N THR A 384 -39.81 17.20 -22.89
CA THR A 384 -40.87 16.49 -22.16
C THR A 384 -41.50 17.31 -21.04
N ASP A 385 -40.88 18.41 -20.63
CA ASP A 385 -41.31 19.14 -19.45
C ASP A 385 -42.66 19.88 -19.66
N PRO A 386 -43.62 19.74 -18.72
CA PRO A 386 -44.93 20.40 -18.80
C PRO A 386 -44.88 21.93 -18.82
N LEU A 387 -43.82 22.56 -18.29
CA LEU A 387 -43.70 24.03 -18.32
C LEU A 387 -43.45 24.56 -19.74
N TRP A 388 -43.10 23.67 -20.67
CA TRP A 388 -42.82 23.96 -22.07
C TRP A 388 -43.97 23.54 -22.99
N ASP A 389 -45.22 23.53 -22.51
CA ASP A 389 -46.38 23.02 -23.25
C ASP A 389 -46.77 23.85 -24.48
N VAL A 390 -46.22 25.05 -24.64
CA VAL A 390 -46.41 25.89 -25.84
C VAL A 390 -45.60 25.28 -27.00
N PRO A 391 -46.25 24.66 -28.01
CA PRO A 391 -45.55 23.84 -29.00
C PRO A 391 -44.55 24.63 -29.85
N GLU A 392 -44.89 25.85 -30.25
CA GLU A 392 -44.03 26.72 -31.06
C GLU A 392 -42.77 27.12 -30.28
N HIS A 393 -42.93 27.43 -28.99
CA HIS A 393 -41.83 27.83 -28.11
C HIS A 393 -40.90 26.65 -27.80
N ARG A 394 -41.45 25.46 -27.51
CA ARG A 394 -40.68 24.22 -27.33
C ARG A 394 -39.92 23.84 -28.60
N ALA A 395 -40.60 23.85 -29.75
CA ALA A 395 -39.98 23.51 -31.03
C ALA A 395 -38.84 24.47 -31.39
N ALA A 396 -39.01 25.77 -31.13
CA ALA A 396 -37.97 26.77 -31.35
C ALA A 396 -36.71 26.50 -30.50
N ALA A 397 -36.86 26.24 -29.20
CA ALA A 397 -35.73 25.91 -28.31
C ALA A 397 -34.97 24.66 -28.77
N LEU A 398 -35.71 23.58 -29.08
CA LEU A 398 -35.13 22.31 -29.53
C LEU A 398 -34.43 22.45 -30.89
N SER A 399 -34.97 23.25 -31.81
CA SER A 399 -34.36 23.51 -33.13
C SER A 399 -33.00 24.21 -33.03
N HIS A 400 -32.78 24.94 -31.94
CA HIS A 400 -31.52 25.60 -31.61
C HIS A 400 -30.58 24.75 -30.74
N GLY A 401 -30.98 23.50 -30.46
CA GLY A 401 -30.18 22.53 -29.71
C GLY A 401 -30.18 22.75 -28.20
N LEU A 402 -31.19 23.44 -27.66
CA LEU A 402 -31.36 23.62 -26.22
C LEU A 402 -32.14 22.42 -25.66
N ARG A 403 -31.61 21.77 -24.62
CA ARG A 403 -32.20 20.55 -24.03
C ARG A 403 -32.57 20.70 -22.57
N ALA A 404 -31.88 21.53 -21.80
CA ALA A 404 -32.28 21.87 -20.43
C ALA A 404 -32.26 23.39 -20.23
N SER A 405 -33.04 23.88 -19.27
CA SER A 405 -33.13 25.31 -18.98
C SER A 405 -33.43 25.55 -17.51
N TRP A 406 -32.58 26.31 -16.83
CA TRP A 406 -32.68 26.63 -15.41
C TRP A 406 -32.75 28.14 -15.25
N SER A 407 -33.79 28.63 -14.60
CA SER A 407 -34.06 30.05 -14.52
C SER A 407 -34.30 30.48 -13.08
N ASN A 408 -33.60 31.53 -12.66
CA ASN A 408 -33.81 32.19 -11.39
C ASN A 408 -34.47 33.56 -11.62
N PRO A 409 -35.50 33.91 -10.84
CA PRO A 409 -36.05 35.25 -10.86
C PRO A 409 -35.06 36.22 -10.23
N ILE A 410 -34.88 37.36 -10.88
CA ILE A 410 -34.13 38.48 -10.32
C ILE A 410 -35.14 39.31 -9.54
N LEU A 411 -35.13 39.17 -8.22
CA LEU A 411 -36.00 39.94 -7.33
C LEU A 411 -35.28 41.20 -6.86
N SER A 412 -35.99 42.32 -6.78
CA SER A 412 -35.50 43.54 -6.12
C SER A 412 -35.29 43.29 -4.63
N SER A 413 -34.59 44.22 -3.97
CA SER A 413 -34.55 44.31 -2.50
C SER A 413 -35.94 44.32 -1.83
N GLU A 414 -36.97 44.84 -2.52
CA GLU A 414 -38.37 44.85 -2.08
C GLU A 414 -39.16 43.56 -2.42
N GLY A 415 -38.53 42.55 -3.03
CA GLY A 415 -39.18 41.31 -3.46
C GLY A 415 -39.99 41.38 -4.76
N LYS A 416 -39.95 42.50 -5.52
CA LYS A 416 -40.59 42.61 -6.84
C LYS A 416 -39.73 41.94 -7.91
N VAL A 417 -40.38 41.34 -8.90
CA VAL A 417 -39.68 40.71 -10.04
C VAL A 417 -39.16 41.79 -10.98
N LEU A 418 -37.84 41.83 -11.17
CA LEU A 418 -37.16 42.72 -12.11
C LEU A 418 -36.92 42.04 -13.46
N GLY A 419 -36.81 40.71 -13.47
CA GLY A 419 -36.45 39.92 -14.62
C GLY A 419 -36.09 38.48 -14.24
N THR A 420 -35.36 37.80 -15.11
CA THR A 420 -34.85 36.44 -14.88
C THR A 420 -33.44 36.28 -15.42
N PHE A 421 -32.59 35.59 -14.65
CA PHE A 421 -31.33 35.04 -15.13
C PHE A 421 -31.57 33.58 -15.51
N CYS A 422 -31.11 33.16 -16.69
CA CYS A 422 -31.33 31.80 -17.17
C CYS A 422 -30.07 31.21 -17.79
N ILE A 423 -29.86 29.93 -17.47
CA ILE A 423 -28.86 29.05 -18.05
C ILE A 423 -29.56 28.02 -18.94
N TYR A 424 -28.99 27.77 -20.12
CA TYR A 424 -29.38 26.70 -21.02
C TYR A 424 -28.23 25.71 -21.21
N GLU A 425 -28.60 24.44 -21.33
CA GLU A 425 -27.68 23.35 -21.63
C GLU A 425 -28.07 22.67 -22.95
N ARG A 426 -27.07 22.16 -23.67
CA ARG A 426 -27.27 21.39 -24.91
C ARG A 426 -27.62 19.92 -24.66
N GLU A 427 -27.51 19.48 -23.42
CA GLU A 427 -27.80 18.11 -22.99
C GLU A 427 -28.90 18.09 -21.92
N THR A 428 -29.56 16.95 -21.76
CA THR A 428 -30.54 16.74 -20.68
C THR A 428 -29.81 16.60 -19.36
N ARG A 429 -30.04 17.55 -18.45
CA ARG A 429 -29.29 17.62 -17.19
C ARG A 429 -30.03 18.43 -16.13
N SER A 430 -29.82 18.03 -14.88
CA SER A 430 -30.18 18.81 -13.69
C SER A 430 -28.94 19.48 -13.08
N PRO A 431 -29.09 20.66 -12.46
CA PRO A 431 -27.98 21.36 -11.83
C PRO A 431 -27.46 20.58 -10.62
N ASN A 432 -26.14 20.55 -10.43
CA ASN A 432 -25.52 20.07 -9.19
C ASN A 432 -25.40 21.22 -8.15
N PRO A 433 -24.98 20.97 -6.91
CA PRO A 433 -24.90 22.03 -5.88
C PRO A 433 -24.04 23.23 -6.28
N HIS A 434 -22.95 23.00 -7.02
CA HIS A 434 -22.07 24.06 -7.50
C HIS A 434 -22.73 24.91 -8.59
N ASP A 435 -23.52 24.29 -9.48
CA ASP A 435 -24.34 25.01 -10.45
C ASP A 435 -25.26 26.02 -9.76
N LEU A 436 -25.91 25.58 -8.67
CA LEU A 436 -26.87 26.40 -7.94
C LEU A 436 -26.20 27.61 -7.31
N GLU A 437 -25.01 27.43 -6.71
CA GLU A 437 -24.23 28.52 -6.12
C GLU A 437 -23.84 29.57 -7.18
N VAL A 438 -23.40 29.12 -8.35
CA VAL A 438 -23.02 30.01 -9.46
C VAL A 438 -24.24 30.79 -9.98
N ILE A 439 -25.38 30.12 -10.16
CA ILE A 439 -26.64 30.75 -10.60
C ILE A 439 -27.11 31.80 -9.59
N GLU A 440 -27.05 31.48 -8.30
CA GLU A 440 -27.45 32.39 -7.23
C GLU A 440 -26.58 33.66 -7.21
N LYS A 441 -25.25 33.50 -7.28
CA LYS A 441 -24.30 34.62 -7.35
C LYS A 441 -24.52 35.48 -8.60
N ALA A 442 -24.70 34.86 -9.76
CA ALA A 442 -24.97 35.58 -11.01
C ALA A 442 -26.28 36.38 -10.94
N THR A 443 -27.33 35.76 -10.40
CA THR A 443 -28.64 36.40 -10.18
C THR A 443 -28.51 37.61 -9.24
N TYR A 444 -27.70 37.48 -8.18
CA TYR A 444 -27.41 38.59 -7.26
C TYR A 444 -26.69 39.75 -7.94
N LEU A 445 -25.63 39.48 -8.72
CA LEU A 445 -24.89 40.54 -9.43
C LEU A 445 -25.76 41.24 -10.48
N ALA A 446 -26.59 40.47 -11.20
CA ALA A 446 -27.57 41.04 -12.12
C ALA A 446 -28.55 41.96 -11.39
N ARG A 447 -29.09 41.54 -10.24
CA ARG A 447 -29.95 42.39 -9.39
C ARG A 447 -29.27 43.71 -9.04
N VAL A 448 -28.04 43.66 -8.54
CA VAL A 448 -27.29 44.86 -8.12
C VAL A 448 -27.09 45.82 -9.31
N ALA A 449 -26.72 45.29 -10.48
CA ALA A 449 -26.57 46.09 -11.69
C ALA A 449 -27.88 46.76 -12.11
N ILE A 450 -28.99 46.01 -12.11
CA ILE A 450 -30.31 46.50 -12.52
C ILE A 450 -30.84 47.55 -11.54
N GLU A 451 -30.73 47.31 -10.23
CA GLU A 451 -31.19 48.28 -9.22
C GLU A 451 -30.39 49.57 -9.29
N ARG A 452 -29.08 49.49 -9.55
CA ARG A 452 -28.26 50.69 -9.75
C ARG A 452 -28.67 51.47 -11.00
N ASP A 453 -28.81 50.80 -12.14
CA ASP A 453 -29.19 51.43 -13.40
C ASP A 453 -30.58 52.10 -13.33
N ARG A 454 -31.54 51.46 -12.65
CA ARG A 454 -32.85 52.05 -12.38
C ARG A 454 -32.75 53.26 -11.45
N ALA A 455 -31.99 53.17 -10.36
CA ALA A 455 -31.80 54.30 -9.45
C ALA A 455 -31.14 55.51 -10.13
N GLU A 456 -30.18 55.26 -11.03
CA GLU A 456 -29.52 56.30 -11.82
C GLU A 456 -30.47 56.92 -12.85
N THR A 457 -31.27 56.10 -13.54
CA THR A 457 -32.28 56.55 -14.49
C THR A 457 -33.38 57.37 -13.81
N ASP A 458 -33.84 56.94 -12.63
CA ASP A 458 -34.82 57.65 -11.82
C ASP A 458 -34.27 59.01 -11.34
N LEU A 459 -33.00 59.03 -10.88
CA LEU A 459 -32.32 60.26 -10.50
C LEU A 459 -32.24 61.22 -11.68
N ARG A 460 -31.74 60.77 -12.84
CA ARG A 460 -31.63 61.59 -14.07
C ARG A 460 -32.99 62.15 -14.49
N THR A 461 -34.02 61.30 -14.50
CA THR A 461 -35.38 61.71 -14.87
C THR A 461 -35.94 62.74 -13.87
N SER A 462 -35.64 62.59 -12.58
CA SER A 462 -36.04 63.57 -11.56
C SER A 462 -35.33 64.91 -11.73
N GLU A 463 -34.02 64.90 -11.99
CA GLU A 463 -33.20 66.08 -12.22
C GLU A 463 -33.64 66.86 -13.47
N GLU A 464 -33.96 66.15 -14.55
CA GLU A 464 -34.51 66.74 -15.78
C GLU A 464 -35.86 67.42 -15.50
N LYS A 465 -36.78 66.73 -14.80
CA LYS A 465 -38.07 67.33 -14.40
C LYS A 465 -37.89 68.58 -13.53
N TYR A 466 -36.97 68.55 -12.55
CA TYR A 466 -36.68 69.73 -11.72
C TYR A 466 -36.10 70.87 -12.55
N ARG A 467 -35.18 70.57 -13.47
CA ARG A 467 -34.58 71.56 -14.37
C ARG A 467 -35.64 72.21 -15.27
N ASP A 468 -36.54 71.42 -15.85
CA ASP A 468 -37.62 71.91 -16.68
C ASP A 468 -38.61 72.79 -15.89
N LEU A 469 -38.96 72.39 -14.67
CA LEU A 469 -39.81 73.21 -13.78
C LEU A 469 -39.16 74.56 -13.42
N ILE A 470 -37.86 74.57 -13.14
CA ILE A 470 -37.11 75.81 -12.86
C ILE A 470 -37.08 76.70 -14.10
N ASN A 471 -36.81 76.13 -15.28
CA ASN A 471 -36.77 76.87 -16.54
C ASN A 471 -38.16 77.39 -16.96
N ALA A 472 -39.23 76.66 -16.66
CA ALA A 472 -40.61 77.04 -16.97
C ALA A 472 -41.20 78.09 -15.99
N SER A 473 -40.53 78.39 -14.87
CA SER A 473 -40.93 79.44 -13.93
C SER A 473 -39.76 80.32 -13.46
N PRO A 474 -39.21 81.19 -14.32
CA PRO A 474 -38.10 82.09 -13.98
C PRO A 474 -38.41 83.04 -12.82
N ASP A 475 -39.69 83.35 -12.59
CA ASP A 475 -40.15 84.29 -11.55
C ASP A 475 -40.30 83.67 -10.14
N ALA A 476 -40.14 82.35 -9.98
CA ALA A 476 -40.42 81.65 -8.72
C ALA A 476 -39.25 81.59 -7.73
N THR A 477 -38.01 81.81 -8.17
CA THR A 477 -36.82 81.82 -7.28
C THR A 477 -36.39 83.24 -6.94
N ARG A 478 -36.75 83.68 -5.72
CA ARG A 478 -36.27 84.94 -5.12
C ARG A 478 -35.22 84.61 -4.04
N LEU A 479 -33.97 84.99 -4.26
CA LEU A 479 -32.94 84.96 -3.22
C LEU A 479 -33.20 86.10 -2.23
N ILE A 480 -33.45 85.76 -0.96
CA ILE A 480 -33.59 86.75 0.12
C ILE A 480 -32.24 86.88 0.83
N SER A 481 -31.61 88.05 0.73
CA SER A 481 -30.38 88.37 1.46
C SER A 481 -30.68 88.66 2.93
N GLN A 482 -30.07 87.90 3.85
CA GLN A 482 -30.25 88.03 5.31
C GLN A 482 -29.78 89.37 5.90
N LYS A 483 -29.02 90.20 5.16
CA LYS A 483 -28.54 91.48 5.69
C LYS A 483 -29.43 92.69 5.38
N ASN A 484 -30.18 92.69 4.28
CA ASN A 484 -30.87 93.91 3.80
C ASN A 484 -32.35 93.72 3.38
N ALA A 485 -32.97 92.56 3.61
CA ALA A 485 -34.39 92.31 3.31
C ALA A 485 -34.87 92.78 1.91
N THR A 486 -33.96 92.77 0.93
CA THR A 486 -34.25 93.21 -0.44
C THR A 486 -34.41 91.99 -1.33
N CYS A 487 -35.52 91.96 -2.07
CA CYS A 487 -35.88 90.85 -2.94
C CYS A 487 -35.23 91.07 -4.31
N LEU A 488 -34.17 90.30 -4.64
CA LEU A 488 -33.51 90.39 -5.94
C LEU A 488 -34.18 89.43 -6.92
N ARG A 489 -34.71 89.97 -8.02
CA ARG A 489 -35.23 89.21 -9.15
C ARG A 489 -34.04 88.69 -9.95
N ILE A 490 -33.92 87.38 -10.13
CA ILE A 490 -32.92 86.81 -11.03
C ILE A 490 -33.45 87.05 -12.45
N GLY A 491 -33.02 88.14 -13.08
CA GLY A 491 -33.30 88.39 -14.48
C GLY A 491 -32.56 87.37 -15.34
N SER A 492 -33.29 86.80 -16.30
CA SER A 492 -32.79 85.96 -17.37
C SER A 492 -31.46 86.49 -17.94
N ILE A 493 -30.41 85.67 -17.86
CA ILE A 493 -29.16 85.90 -18.57
C ILE A 493 -29.42 85.51 -20.03
N ASN A 494 -29.33 86.49 -20.94
CA ASN A 494 -29.29 86.26 -22.40
C ASN A 494 -27.99 85.58 -22.81
#